data_AF-A0A3C0NUK8-F1
#
_entry.id   AF-A0A3C0NUK8-F1
#
_cell.length_a   1.000
_cell.length_b   1.000
_cell.length_c   1.000
_cell.angle_alpha   90.00
_cell.angle_beta   90.00
_cell.angle_gamma   90.00
#
_symmetry.space_group_name_H-M   'P 1'
#
loop_
_entity.id
_entity.type
_entity.pdbx_description
1 polymer ?
#
loop_
_entity_poly.entity_id
_entity_poly.type
_entity_poly.pdbx_seq_one_letter_code
_entity_poly.pdbx_strand_id
1 'polypeptide(L)'
;PVITPKTEAVVFDDTKPINLNLLKVLSAESGALVAVSAMDNQPLLSSKRMLVVLSTDARNSDMRFSDDTNFKATDLGHLPVLIRANKVKLALKNTNQSQLKGYSVNLRGQRQDAIALKQISDSIEFELDVRKLSHGATTYFEIAAE
;
A
#
# COMPACT_ATOMS: atom_id res chain seq x y z
N PRO A 1 7.55 -5.87 12.36
CA PRO A 1 6.29 -5.11 12.20
C PRO A 1 6.40 -3.80 12.98
N VAL A 2 5.70 -2.75 12.55
CA VAL A 2 5.52 -1.50 13.30
C VAL A 2 4.07 -1.45 13.75
N ILE A 3 3.85 -1.25 15.05
CA ILE A 3 2.51 -1.09 15.63
C ILE A 3 2.58 0.08 16.61
N THR A 4 1.94 1.19 16.23
CA THR A 4 1.84 2.40 17.04
C THR A 4 0.42 2.93 16.95
N PRO A 5 0.00 3.88 17.82
CA PRO A 5 -1.33 4.45 17.75
C PRO A 5 -1.69 5.06 16.37
N LYS A 6 -0.70 5.58 15.64
CA LYS A 6 -0.92 6.34 14.38
C LYS A 6 -0.41 5.63 13.12
N THR A 7 0.36 4.56 13.26
CA THR A 7 0.95 3.84 12.13
C THR A 7 1.04 2.35 12.42
N GLU A 8 0.59 1.56 11.46
CA GLU A 8 0.84 0.12 11.41
C GLU A 8 1.49 -0.24 10.08
N ALA A 9 2.53 -1.08 10.12
CA ALA A 9 3.27 -1.49 8.92
C ALA A 9 3.89 -2.88 9.05
N VAL A 10 4.03 -3.55 7.91
CA VAL A 10 4.71 -4.83 7.79
C VAL A 10 5.44 -4.94 6.44
N VAL A 11 6.59 -5.60 6.48
CA VAL A 11 7.33 -6.07 5.29
C VAL A 11 7.26 -7.59 5.32
N PHE A 12 6.99 -8.20 4.16
CA PHE A 12 6.84 -9.65 4.06
C PHE A 12 7.27 -10.14 2.68
N ASP A 13 7.82 -11.35 2.65
CA ASP A 13 8.13 -12.11 1.43
C ASP A 13 7.16 -13.30 1.25
N ASP A 14 6.73 -13.93 2.34
CA ASP A 14 5.68 -14.97 2.35
C ASP A 14 4.30 -14.31 2.21
N THR A 15 3.48 -14.82 1.29
CA THR A 15 2.16 -14.25 0.92
C THR A 15 1.00 -14.78 1.76
N LYS A 16 1.29 -15.56 2.81
CA LYS A 16 0.29 -15.96 3.82
C LYS A 16 -0.37 -14.73 4.48
N PRO A 17 -1.62 -14.84 4.94
CA PRO A 17 -2.29 -13.75 5.64
C PRO A 17 -1.52 -13.29 6.89
N ILE A 18 -1.45 -11.98 7.09
CA ILE A 18 -0.77 -11.35 8.23
C ILE A 18 -1.74 -10.43 8.95
N ASN A 19 -1.83 -10.58 10.28
CA ASN A 19 -2.65 -9.73 11.13
C ASN A 19 -1.76 -8.85 12.02
N LEU A 20 -1.96 -7.54 11.94
CA LEU A 20 -1.53 -6.57 12.95
C LEU A 20 -2.75 -6.26 13.85
N ASN A 21 -2.75 -5.15 14.59
CA ASN A 21 -3.86 -4.82 15.49
C ASN A 21 -5.07 -4.26 14.72
N LEU A 22 -4.83 -3.36 13.76
CA LEU A 22 -5.87 -2.69 12.96
C LEU A 22 -5.75 -3.00 11.47
N LEU A 23 -4.52 -3.16 10.97
CA LEU A 23 -4.23 -3.52 9.59
C LEU A 23 -4.11 -5.05 9.44
N LYS A 24 -4.68 -5.59 8.37
CA LYS A 24 -4.50 -6.99 7.97
C LYS A 24 -4.13 -7.06 6.50
N VAL A 25 -3.13 -7.88 6.19
CA VAL A 25 -2.87 -8.34 4.83
C VAL A 25 -3.63 -9.64 4.66
N LEU A 26 -4.72 -9.61 3.88
CA LEU A 26 -5.58 -10.76 3.64
C LEU A 26 -5.00 -11.70 2.59
N SER A 27 -4.41 -11.14 1.54
CA SER A 27 -3.69 -11.86 0.50
C SER A 27 -2.76 -10.94 -0.28
N ALA A 28 -1.72 -11.50 -0.91
CA ALA A 28 -0.82 -10.79 -1.82
C ALA A 28 -0.36 -11.73 -2.94
N GLU A 29 -0.11 -11.19 -4.14
CA GLU A 29 0.50 -11.97 -5.25
C GLU A 29 2.00 -12.19 -5.04
N SER A 30 2.69 -11.25 -4.38
CA SER A 30 4.12 -11.35 -4.03
C SER A 30 4.44 -10.52 -2.78
N GLY A 31 5.68 -10.64 -2.28
CA GLY A 31 6.17 -9.86 -1.15
C GLY A 31 6.11 -8.35 -1.37
N ALA A 32 5.89 -7.61 -0.29
CA ALA A 32 5.77 -6.15 -0.30
C ALA A 32 6.00 -5.55 1.10
N LEU A 33 6.13 -4.23 1.14
CA LEU A 33 5.85 -3.42 2.31
C LEU A 33 4.43 -2.88 2.19
N VAL A 34 3.64 -3.04 3.25
CA VAL A 34 2.37 -2.33 3.44
C VAL A 34 2.44 -1.52 4.73
N ALA A 35 2.07 -0.24 4.65
CA ALA A 35 1.92 0.63 5.82
C ALA A 35 0.63 1.45 5.71
N VAL A 36 0.02 1.75 6.85
CA VAL A 36 -1.06 2.74 6.97
C VAL A 36 -0.67 3.72 8.07
N SER A 37 -0.74 5.02 7.78
CA SER A 37 -0.42 6.09 8.73
C SER A 37 -1.50 7.17 8.73
N ALA A 38 -1.94 7.60 9.92
CA ALA A 38 -2.87 8.70 10.08
C ALA A 38 -2.22 10.04 9.67
N MET A 39 -3.01 10.91 9.00
CA MET A 39 -2.60 12.24 8.51
C MET A 39 -3.32 13.39 9.23
N ASP A 40 -4.13 13.10 10.25
CA ASP A 40 -4.99 14.04 10.97
C ASP A 40 -4.71 14.07 12.48
N ASN A 41 -3.55 13.55 12.89
CA ASN A 41 -3.09 13.48 14.28
C ASN A 41 -3.96 12.59 15.22
N GLN A 42 -4.93 11.86 14.68
CA GLN A 42 -5.75 10.89 15.43
C GLN A 42 -5.13 9.49 15.43
N PRO A 43 -5.48 8.62 16.39
CA PRO A 43 -5.18 7.20 16.29
C PRO A 43 -5.80 6.58 15.02
N LEU A 44 -5.16 5.57 14.43
CA LEU A 44 -5.64 4.91 13.20
C LEU A 44 -7.08 4.41 13.31
N LEU A 45 -7.48 3.94 14.50
CA LEU A 45 -8.84 3.43 14.74
C LEU A 45 -9.92 4.50 14.51
N SER A 46 -9.62 5.78 14.76
CA SER A 46 -10.59 6.89 14.65
C SER A 46 -10.19 7.96 13.64
N SER A 47 -9.06 7.79 12.94
CA SER A 47 -8.57 8.71 11.92
C SER A 47 -9.55 8.77 10.74
N LYS A 48 -9.75 9.99 10.24
CA LYS A 48 -10.58 10.31 9.08
C LYS A 48 -9.75 10.56 7.83
N ARG A 49 -8.43 10.53 7.93
CA ARG A 49 -7.52 10.74 6.80
C ARG A 49 -6.23 9.98 7.01
N MET A 50 -5.96 9.00 6.16
CA MET A 50 -4.85 8.07 6.30
C MET A 50 -4.13 7.88 4.96
N LEU A 51 -2.81 7.80 5.02
CA LEU A 51 -1.97 7.40 3.90
C LEU A 51 -1.71 5.91 3.97
N VAL A 52 -1.96 5.20 2.88
CA VAL A 52 -1.56 3.81 2.68
C VAL A 52 -0.36 3.79 1.74
N VAL A 53 0.68 3.07 2.14
CA VAL A 53 1.89 2.84 1.34
C VAL A 53 1.93 1.37 0.94
N LEU A 54 1.93 1.10 -0.36
CA LEU A 54 2.21 -0.22 -0.92
C LEU A 54 3.52 -0.11 -1.71
N SER A 55 4.62 -0.52 -1.09
CA SER A 55 5.93 -0.52 -1.75
C SER A 55 6.30 -1.93 -2.17
N THR A 56 6.54 -2.10 -3.46
CA THR A 56 7.13 -3.30 -4.04
C THR A 56 8.54 -2.97 -4.52
N ASP A 57 9.20 -3.94 -5.13
CA ASP A 57 10.49 -3.76 -5.78
C ASP A 57 10.40 -2.68 -6.88
N ALA A 58 11.19 -1.61 -6.72
CA ALA A 58 11.25 -0.49 -7.67
C ALA A 58 12.66 -0.41 -8.25
N ARG A 59 12.78 -0.56 -9.57
CA ARG A 59 14.06 -0.66 -10.29
C ARG A 59 14.09 0.28 -11.48
N ASN A 60 15.25 0.81 -11.81
CA ASN A 60 15.42 1.48 -13.10
C ASN A 60 15.18 0.50 -14.27
N SER A 61 14.73 1.01 -15.40
CA SER A 61 14.71 0.26 -16.65
C SER A 61 16.11 -0.27 -16.97
N ASP A 62 16.17 -1.54 -17.38
CA ASP A 62 17.39 -2.26 -17.74
C ASP A 62 18.45 -2.40 -16.63
N MET A 63 18.06 -2.22 -15.36
CA MET A 63 18.93 -2.51 -14.22
C MET A 63 19.31 -4.01 -14.20
N ARG A 64 20.60 -4.30 -14.01
CA ARG A 64 21.15 -5.68 -13.98
C ARG A 64 21.85 -5.98 -12.66
N PHE A 65 21.72 -7.23 -12.23
CA PHE A 65 22.36 -7.77 -11.03
C PHE A 65 23.36 -8.86 -11.42
N SER A 66 24.27 -9.19 -10.50
CA SER A 66 25.22 -10.28 -10.70
C SER A 66 24.56 -11.66 -10.75
N ASP A 67 23.39 -11.79 -10.10
CA ASP A 67 22.66 -13.04 -9.88
C ASP A 67 21.22 -12.74 -9.40
N ASP A 68 20.44 -13.80 -9.22
CA ASP A 68 19.02 -13.74 -8.86
C ASP A 68 18.77 -13.30 -7.40
N THR A 69 19.81 -13.24 -6.54
CA THR A 69 19.65 -12.70 -5.18
C THR A 69 19.43 -11.18 -5.22
N ASN A 70 19.75 -10.54 -6.35
CA ASN A 70 19.69 -9.09 -6.55
C ASN A 70 20.48 -8.29 -5.50
N PHE A 71 21.49 -8.90 -4.87
CA PHE A 71 22.28 -8.24 -3.83
C PHE A 71 23.27 -7.21 -4.40
N LYS A 72 23.88 -7.51 -5.55
CA LYS A 72 24.88 -6.65 -6.19
C LYS A 72 24.42 -6.22 -7.58
N ALA A 73 24.14 -4.93 -7.74
CA ALA A 73 23.89 -4.34 -9.06
C ALA A 73 25.20 -4.26 -9.86
N THR A 74 25.17 -4.71 -11.10
CA THR A 74 26.28 -4.61 -12.07
C THR A 74 26.06 -3.49 -13.08
N ASP A 75 24.80 -3.10 -13.29
CA ASP A 75 24.40 -1.94 -14.07
C ASP A 75 23.16 -1.31 -13.39
N LEU A 76 23.19 0.01 -13.19
CA LEU A 76 22.08 0.74 -12.58
C LEU A 76 20.95 1.05 -13.58
N GLY A 77 21.14 0.79 -14.87
CA GLY A 77 20.14 1.06 -15.90
C GLY A 77 19.85 2.55 -16.06
N HIS A 78 18.63 2.89 -16.45
CA HIS A 78 18.20 4.28 -16.64
C HIS A 78 16.73 4.51 -16.25
N LEU A 79 16.33 5.79 -16.17
CA LEU A 79 14.93 6.15 -16.01
C LEU A 79 14.12 5.76 -17.24
N PRO A 80 12.82 5.42 -17.11
CA PRO A 80 11.99 5.52 -15.91
C PRO A 80 12.24 4.40 -14.88
N VAL A 81 11.78 4.63 -13.64
CA VAL A 81 11.70 3.58 -12.61
C VAL A 81 10.46 2.71 -12.88
N LEU A 82 10.64 1.40 -12.87
CA LEU A 82 9.64 0.36 -12.96
C LEU A 82 9.28 -0.14 -11.57
N ILE A 83 8.00 -0.07 -11.21
CA ILE A 83 7.46 -0.64 -9.98
C ILE A 83 6.96 -2.05 -10.30
N ARG A 84 7.45 -3.06 -9.57
CA ARG A 84 6.98 -4.44 -9.72
C ARG A 84 5.49 -4.50 -9.41
N ALA A 85 4.73 -5.01 -10.37
CA ALA A 85 3.30 -5.22 -10.20
C ALA A 85 3.01 -6.16 -9.03
N ASN A 86 2.01 -5.81 -8.23
CA ASN A 86 1.48 -6.65 -7.17
C ASN A 86 -0.01 -6.35 -6.99
N LYS A 87 -0.75 -7.34 -6.48
CA LYS A 87 -2.14 -7.19 -6.06
C LYS A 87 -2.24 -7.61 -4.62
N VAL A 88 -2.60 -6.67 -3.75
CA VAL A 88 -2.66 -6.90 -2.30
C VAL A 88 -4.05 -6.56 -1.80
N LYS A 89 -4.68 -7.52 -1.12
CA LYS A 89 -5.95 -7.32 -0.46
C LYS A 89 -5.72 -7.03 1.02
N LEU A 90 -6.28 -5.92 1.48
CA LEU A 90 -6.10 -5.41 2.84
C LEU A 90 -7.45 -5.30 3.56
N ALA A 91 -7.40 -5.40 4.89
CA ALA A 91 -8.46 -4.92 5.76
C ALA A 91 -7.92 -3.90 6.75
N LEU A 92 -8.67 -2.85 7.03
CA LEU A 92 -8.34 -1.83 8.01
C LEU A 92 -9.53 -1.59 8.93
N LYS A 93 -9.34 -1.84 10.23
CA LYS A 93 -10.32 -1.52 11.26
C LYS A 93 -10.35 -0.02 11.52
N ASN A 94 -11.53 0.60 11.44
CA ASN A 94 -11.72 2.04 11.69
C ASN A 94 -13.18 2.31 12.08
N THR A 95 -13.42 3.19 13.05
CA THR A 95 -14.76 3.52 13.55
C THR A 95 -15.59 4.38 12.60
N ASN A 96 -14.95 5.03 11.62
CA ASN A 96 -15.60 5.85 10.60
C ASN A 96 -15.76 5.10 9.26
N GLN A 97 -15.56 3.78 9.23
CA GLN A 97 -15.57 2.92 8.05
C GLN A 97 -16.54 3.37 6.93
N SER A 98 -17.82 3.61 7.23
CA SER A 98 -18.93 3.90 6.33
C SER A 98 -18.79 5.22 5.59
N GLN A 99 -18.02 6.15 6.14
CA GLN A 99 -17.71 7.45 5.52
C GLN A 99 -16.43 7.38 4.68
N LEU A 100 -15.61 6.33 4.85
CA LEU A 100 -14.32 6.24 4.16
C LEU A 100 -14.50 5.98 2.66
N LYS A 101 -13.65 6.66 1.89
CA LYS A 101 -13.41 6.49 0.47
C LYS A 101 -11.92 6.28 0.23
N GLY A 102 -11.59 5.54 -0.84
CA GLY A 102 -10.21 5.24 -1.20
C GLY A 102 -9.81 5.87 -2.53
N TYR A 103 -8.57 6.31 -2.62
CA TYR A 103 -7.99 6.90 -3.83
C TYR A 103 -6.54 6.45 -3.99
N SER A 104 -6.11 6.24 -5.23
CA SER A 104 -4.69 6.28 -5.56
C SER A 104 -4.18 7.72 -5.56
N VAL A 105 -2.90 7.91 -5.28
CA VAL A 105 -2.30 9.24 -5.13
C VAL A 105 -0.99 9.30 -5.92
N ASN A 106 -0.82 10.35 -6.71
CA ASN A 106 0.43 10.59 -7.43
C ASN A 106 1.51 11.20 -6.51
N LEU A 107 2.75 11.33 -6.99
CA LEU A 107 3.86 11.91 -6.20
C LEU A 107 3.68 13.40 -5.83
N ARG A 108 2.67 14.07 -6.39
CA ARG A 108 2.28 15.44 -6.02
C ARG A 108 1.20 15.48 -4.92
N GLY A 109 0.76 14.33 -4.43
CA GLY A 109 -0.29 14.24 -3.41
C GLY A 109 -1.71 14.42 -3.97
N GLN A 110 -1.89 14.36 -5.30
CA GLN A 110 -3.21 14.53 -5.92
C GLN A 110 -3.90 13.17 -6.05
N ARG A 111 -5.15 13.09 -5.57
CA ARG A 111 -6.02 11.93 -5.77
C ARG A 111 -6.20 11.66 -7.28
N GLN A 112 -6.15 10.40 -7.65
CA GLN A 112 -6.34 9.92 -9.02
C GLN A 112 -7.53 8.94 -9.05
N ASP A 113 -7.30 7.68 -9.38
CA ASP A 113 -8.33 6.65 -9.46
C ASP A 113 -8.96 6.37 -8.09
N ALA A 114 -10.28 6.23 -8.06
CA ALA A 114 -11.00 5.75 -6.89
C ALA A 114 -10.73 4.26 -6.65
N ILE A 115 -10.51 3.89 -5.39
CA ILE A 115 -10.32 2.51 -4.95
C ILE A 115 -11.60 2.04 -4.27
N ALA A 116 -12.17 0.95 -4.77
CA ALA A 116 -13.37 0.37 -4.21
C ALA A 116 -13.10 -0.13 -2.77
N LEU A 117 -13.89 0.37 -1.82
CA LEU A 117 -13.88 -0.08 -0.43
C LEU A 117 -15.14 -0.90 -0.16
N LYS A 118 -14.96 -2.11 0.36
CA LYS A 118 -16.04 -2.94 0.88
C LYS A 118 -16.14 -2.74 2.39
N GLN A 119 -17.29 -2.26 2.85
CA GLN A 119 -17.56 -2.11 4.28
C GLN A 119 -17.86 -3.46 4.92
N ILE A 120 -17.20 -3.78 6.03
CA ILE A 120 -17.41 -5.02 6.79
C ILE A 120 -17.37 -4.72 8.28
N SER A 121 -18.55 -4.69 8.92
CA SER A 121 -18.70 -4.47 10.36
C SER A 121 -17.95 -3.23 10.85
N ASP A 122 -16.77 -3.41 11.46
CA ASP A 122 -15.89 -2.39 12.04
C ASP A 122 -14.64 -2.09 11.17
N SER A 123 -14.63 -2.54 9.92
CA SER A 123 -13.50 -2.43 9.01
C SER A 123 -13.91 -2.09 7.57
N ILE A 124 -12.94 -1.63 6.80
CA ILE A 124 -12.97 -1.61 5.34
C ILE A 124 -12.07 -2.73 4.80
N GLU A 125 -12.51 -3.40 3.75
CA GLU A 125 -11.67 -4.24 2.90
C GLU A 125 -11.46 -3.57 1.54
N PHE A 126 -10.24 -3.64 1.01
CA PHE A 126 -9.93 -3.08 -0.30
C PHE A 126 -8.77 -3.83 -0.96
N GLU A 127 -8.72 -3.77 -2.28
CA GLU A 127 -7.68 -4.40 -3.09
C GLU A 127 -6.90 -3.32 -3.83
N LEU A 128 -5.57 -3.37 -3.70
CA LEU A 128 -4.65 -2.50 -4.42
C LEU A 128 -4.01 -3.33 -5.53
N ASP A 129 -4.41 -3.07 -6.77
CA ASP A 129 -3.78 -3.64 -7.99
C ASP A 129 -3.14 -2.51 -8.79
N VAL A 130 -1.83 -2.34 -8.63
CA VAL A 130 -1.09 -1.22 -9.26
C VAL A 130 -1.11 -1.26 -10.80
N ARG A 131 -1.45 -2.40 -11.41
CA ARG A 131 -1.53 -2.54 -12.88
C ARG A 131 -2.79 -1.90 -13.48
N LYS A 132 -3.82 -1.71 -12.66
CA LYS A 132 -5.14 -1.23 -13.12
C LYS A 132 -5.29 0.30 -13.01
N LEU A 133 -4.27 0.99 -12.53
CA LEU A 133 -4.28 2.44 -12.33
C LEU A 133 -4.13 3.15 -13.67
N SER A 134 -5.00 4.13 -13.95
CA SER A 134 -5.05 4.84 -15.23
C SER A 134 -3.88 5.78 -15.45
N HIS A 135 -3.27 6.24 -14.35
CA HIS A 135 -2.18 7.22 -14.32
C HIS A 135 -0.79 6.59 -14.16
N GLY A 136 -0.70 5.26 -14.29
CA GLY A 136 0.52 4.49 -14.05
C GLY A 136 0.65 3.99 -12.61
N ALA A 137 1.68 3.18 -12.36
CA ALA A 137 1.92 2.60 -11.04
C ALA A 137 2.30 3.69 -10.02
N THR A 138 1.79 3.55 -8.80
CA THR A 138 2.13 4.40 -7.65
C THR A 138 2.34 3.54 -6.40
N THR A 139 3.04 4.10 -5.43
CA THR A 139 3.26 3.53 -4.10
C THR A 139 2.28 4.07 -3.06
N TYR A 140 1.56 5.16 -3.38
CA TYR A 140 0.75 5.91 -2.43
C TYR A 140 -0.75 5.85 -2.73
N PHE A 141 -1.53 5.65 -1.67
CA PHE A 141 -2.98 5.66 -1.69
C PHE A 141 -3.49 6.41 -0.47
N GLU A 142 -4.66 7.02 -0.57
CA GLU A 142 -5.32 7.73 0.51
C GLU A 142 -6.65 7.07 0.85
N ILE A 143 -6.89 6.90 2.14
CA ILE A 143 -8.21 6.56 2.69
C ILE A 143 -8.69 7.76 3.49
N ALA A 144 -9.84 8.32 3.16
CA ALA A 144 -10.36 9.51 3.84
C ALA A 144 -11.88 9.48 3.98
N ALA A 145 -12.40 10.07 5.05
CA ALA A 145 -13.83 10.27 5.25
C ALA A 145 -14.35 11.40 4.36
N GLU A 146 -15.56 11.21 3.80
CA GLU A 146 -16.29 12.19 3.00
C GLU A 146 -17.74 12.36 3.48
#